data_AF-A0A5S5DKX4-F1
#
_entry.id   AF-A0A5S5DKX4-F1
#
_cell.length_a   1.000
_cell.length_b   1.000
_cell.length_c   1.000
_cell.angle_alpha   90.00
_cell.angle_beta   90.00
_cell.angle_gamma   90.00
#
_symmetry.space_group_name_H-M   'P 1'
#
loop_
_entity.id
_entity.type
_entity.pdbx_description
1 polymer ?
#
loop_
_entity_poly.entity_id
_entity_poly.type
_entity_poly.pdbx_seq_one_letter_code
_entity_poly.pdbx_strand_id
1 'polypeptide(L)'
;MIMTNINFDSLQLEYLEKDSNIPKTVEDQVEETWFVKYRDEIVGVGLFLPDSDKCVLAIIGDSYDDRIVLGSYGTSDEQYQLIYQGLDIAFQAYLRSIKGDSVIEGDTL
;
A
#
# COMPACT_ATOMS: atom_id res chain seq x y z
N MET A 1 8.38 4.40 22.87
CA MET A 1 7.88 4.10 21.51
C MET A 1 9.12 4.07 20.63
N ILE A 2 9.57 2.89 20.19
CA ILE A 2 10.72 2.81 19.30
C ILE A 2 10.21 3.30 17.96
N MET A 3 10.59 4.52 17.59
CA MET A 3 10.31 5.06 16.26
C MET A 3 11.34 4.41 15.35
N THR A 4 10.98 3.28 14.78
CA THR A 4 11.85 2.57 13.86
C THR A 4 11.96 3.45 12.63
N ASN A 5 13.13 4.02 12.42
CA ASN A 5 13.40 4.92 11.30
C ASN A 5 13.55 4.06 10.04
N ILE A 6 12.44 3.51 9.55
CA ILE A 6 12.41 2.68 8.33
C ILE A 6 12.73 3.60 7.16
N ASN A 7 13.81 3.27 6.45
CA ASN A 7 14.17 3.97 5.23
C ASN A 7 13.40 3.36 4.05
N PHE A 8 12.25 3.96 3.72
CA PHE A 8 11.40 3.49 2.62
C PHE A 8 12.08 3.54 1.24
N ASP A 9 13.03 4.46 1.02
CA ASP A 9 13.73 4.61 -0.27
C ASP A 9 14.55 3.37 -0.67
N SER A 10 14.92 2.55 0.32
CA SER A 10 15.71 1.32 0.12
C SER A 10 14.87 0.06 0.00
N LEU A 11 13.55 0.16 0.22
CA LEU A 11 12.66 -1.01 0.19
C LEU A 11 12.37 -1.45 -1.24
N GLN A 12 12.23 -2.77 -1.38
CA GLN A 12 11.90 -3.44 -2.63
C GLN A 12 10.76 -4.43 -2.36
N LEU A 13 10.02 -4.77 -3.41
CA LEU A 13 8.85 -5.66 -3.31
C LEU A 13 9.16 -7.01 -2.65
N GLU A 14 10.36 -7.56 -2.88
CA GLU A 14 10.80 -8.85 -2.33
C GLU A 14 11.00 -8.85 -0.80
N TYR A 15 11.08 -7.68 -0.18
CA TYR A 15 11.19 -7.53 1.27
C TYR A 15 9.85 -7.35 1.97
N LEU A 16 8.76 -7.20 1.21
CA LEU A 16 7.43 -6.97 1.76
C LEU A 16 6.73 -8.30 2.05
N GLU A 17 6.19 -8.40 3.25
CA GLU A 17 5.42 -9.57 3.68
C GLU A 17 3.94 -9.21 3.83
N LYS A 18 3.07 -10.20 3.63
CA LYS A 18 1.64 -10.08 3.94
C LYS A 18 1.46 -9.95 5.45
N ASP A 19 0.68 -8.95 5.87
CA ASP A 19 0.23 -8.85 7.25
C ASP A 19 -1.23 -9.28 7.37
N SER A 20 -2.14 -8.43 6.89
CA SER A 20 -3.58 -8.61 7.03
C SER A 20 -4.28 -8.40 5.68
N ASN A 21 -5.18 -9.32 5.32
CA ASN A 21 -5.91 -9.25 4.06
C ASN A 21 -6.91 -8.10 4.09
N ILE A 22 -7.04 -7.39 2.97
CA ILE A 22 -8.06 -6.36 2.79
C ILE A 22 -8.89 -6.66 1.54
N PRO A 23 -10.19 -6.31 1.54
CA PRO A 23 -11.06 -6.55 0.40
C PRO A 23 -10.45 -5.98 -0.89
N LYS A 24 -10.67 -6.70 -2.00
CA LYS A 24 -10.30 -6.20 -3.33
C LYS A 24 -10.99 -4.86 -3.57
N THR A 25 -10.23 -3.92 -4.11
CA THR A 25 -10.70 -2.56 -4.40
C THR A 25 -11.30 -2.45 -5.79
N VAL A 26 -11.06 -3.45 -6.66
CA VAL A 26 -11.57 -3.54 -8.03
C VAL A 26 -12.12 -4.95 -8.26
N GLU A 27 -13.30 -5.06 -8.88
CA GLU A 27 -14.07 -6.31 -9.03
C GLU A 27 -13.33 -7.39 -9.83
N ASP A 28 -12.69 -7.01 -10.94
CA ASP A 28 -11.94 -7.92 -11.82
C ASP A 28 -10.44 -8.01 -11.51
N GLN A 29 -10.01 -7.53 -10.34
CA GLN A 29 -8.63 -7.65 -9.90
C GLN A 29 -8.28 -9.11 -9.64
N VAL A 30 -7.22 -9.63 -10.26
CA VAL A 30 -6.75 -11.00 -10.03
C VAL A 30 -6.01 -11.09 -8.69
N GLU A 31 -5.12 -10.12 -8.47
CA GLU A 31 -4.28 -9.97 -7.30
C GLU A 31 -5.11 -9.84 -6.02
N GLU A 32 -4.52 -10.26 -4.93
CA GLU A 32 -5.05 -10.04 -3.59
C GLU A 32 -4.47 -8.75 -3.01
N THR A 33 -5.31 -7.94 -2.39
CA THR A 33 -4.87 -6.73 -1.69
C THR A 33 -4.56 -7.05 -0.23
N TRP A 34 -3.42 -6.60 0.27
CA TRP A 34 -2.95 -6.85 1.63
C TRP A 34 -2.38 -5.57 2.25
N PHE A 35 -2.52 -5.41 3.57
CA PHE A 35 -1.56 -4.61 4.31
C PHE A 35 -0.20 -5.29 4.24
N VAL A 36 0.84 -4.52 3.96
CA VAL A 36 2.21 -5.03 3.87
C VAL A 36 3.02 -4.59 5.08
N LYS A 37 3.87 -5.50 5.54
CA LYS A 37 4.83 -5.23 6.59
C LYS A 37 6.25 -5.40 6.08
N TYR A 38 7.15 -4.66 6.72
CA TYR A 38 8.59 -4.91 6.65
C TYR A 38 9.07 -5.21 8.06
N ARG A 39 9.59 -6.44 8.27
CA ARG A 39 9.87 -6.97 9.60
C ARG A 39 8.58 -7.00 10.45
N ASP A 40 8.53 -6.22 11.53
CA ASP A 40 7.42 -6.22 12.49
C ASP A 40 6.51 -4.98 12.37
N GLU A 41 6.67 -4.16 11.32
CA GLU A 41 5.90 -2.93 11.13
C GLU A 41 5.10 -2.93 9.84
N ILE A 42 3.82 -2.55 9.93
CA ILE A 42 2.97 -2.33 8.77
C ILE A 42 3.38 -1.02 8.11
N VAL A 43 3.85 -1.12 6.87
CA VAL A 43 4.49 -0.04 6.10
C VAL A 43 3.65 0.48 4.94
N GLY A 44 2.50 -0.15 4.67
CA GLY A 44 1.59 0.30 3.61
C GLY A 44 0.65 -0.79 3.13
N VAL A 45 0.35 -0.76 1.84
CA VAL A 45 -0.51 -1.74 1.14
C VAL A 45 0.16 -2.30 -0.10
N GLY A 46 -0.19 -3.52 -0.48
CA GLY A 46 0.38 -4.19 -1.65
C GLY A 46 -0.56 -5.18 -2.32
N LEU A 47 -0.27 -5.46 -3.58
CA LEU A 47 -0.91 -6.44 -4.43
C LEU A 47 -0.02 -7.67 -4.55
N PHE A 48 -0.60 -8.83 -4.25
CA PHE A 48 0.08 -10.11 -4.32
C PHE A 48 -0.59 -11.01 -5.35
N LEU A 49 0.23 -11.80 -6.06
CA LEU A 49 -0.32 -12.85 -6.91
C LEU A 49 -1.14 -13.83 -6.06
N PRO A 50 -2.26 -14.34 -6.59
CA PRO A 50 -3.10 -15.30 -5.86
C PRO A 50 -2.28 -16.54 -5.50
N ASP A 51 -2.54 -17.07 -4.30
CA ASP A 51 -1.84 -18.25 -3.75
C ASP A 51 -0.30 -18.11 -3.73
N SER A 52 0.22 -16.88 -3.67
CA SER A 52 1.65 -16.58 -3.70
C SER A 52 2.03 -15.44 -2.76
N ASP A 53 3.26 -15.47 -2.25
CA ASP A 53 3.87 -14.36 -1.48
C ASP A 53 4.59 -13.34 -2.37
N LYS A 54 4.42 -13.44 -3.69
CA LYS A 54 5.01 -12.48 -4.63
C LYS A 54 4.20 -11.19 -4.68
N CYS A 55 4.75 -10.14 -4.07
CA CYS A 55 4.26 -8.77 -4.23
C CYS A 55 4.63 -8.23 -5.62
N VAL A 56 3.67 -7.64 -6.34
CA VAL A 56 3.86 -7.12 -7.70
C VAL A 56 3.72 -5.60 -7.79
N LEU A 57 3.00 -5.00 -6.84
CA LEU A 57 2.82 -3.56 -6.72
C LEU A 57 2.57 -3.23 -5.25
N ALA A 58 3.18 -2.17 -4.73
CA ALA A 58 2.91 -1.70 -3.38
C ALA A 58 2.96 -0.18 -3.29
N ILE A 59 2.21 0.38 -2.34
CA ILE A 59 2.30 1.77 -1.92
C ILE A 59 2.69 1.75 -0.45
N ILE A 60 3.86 2.31 -0.13
CA ILE A 60 4.42 2.36 1.22
C ILE A 60 4.71 3.79 1.63
N GLY A 61 4.81 4.04 2.94
CA GLY A 61 5.20 5.34 3.48
C GLY A 61 4.42 5.70 4.73
N ASP A 62 4.85 6.78 5.39
CA ASP A 62 4.23 7.25 6.63
C ASP A 62 3.20 8.38 6.42
N SER A 63 3.17 8.97 5.23
CA SER A 63 2.27 10.05 4.86
C SER A 63 1.82 9.88 3.40
N TYR A 64 0.82 10.63 2.98
CA TYR A 64 0.43 10.65 1.56
C TYR A 64 1.46 11.35 0.68
N ASP A 65 2.09 12.41 1.17
CA ASP A 65 3.05 13.22 0.42
C ASP A 65 4.39 12.50 0.20
N ASP A 66 4.80 11.66 1.16
CA ASP A 66 6.07 10.91 1.11
C ASP A 66 5.87 9.45 0.65
N ARG A 67 4.73 9.13 0.03
CA ARG A 67 4.44 7.77 -0.40
C ARG A 67 5.34 7.32 -1.54
N ILE A 68 5.79 6.08 -1.48
CA ILE A 68 6.61 5.43 -2.49
C ILE A 68 5.80 4.32 -3.14
N VAL A 69 5.74 4.35 -4.47
CA VAL A 69 5.15 3.28 -5.28
C VAL A 69 6.26 2.33 -5.70
N LEU A 70 6.16 1.07 -5.30
CA LEU A 70 7.09 0.01 -5.67
C LEU A 70 6.46 -0.90 -6.71
N GLY A 71 7.21 -1.20 -7.77
CA GLY A 71 6.76 -2.08 -8.84
C GLY A 71 6.08 -1.36 -9.99
N SER A 72 5.68 -2.16 -10.97
CA SER A 72 4.94 -1.71 -12.14
C SER A 72 4.06 -2.85 -12.62
N TYR A 73 2.86 -2.52 -13.07
CA TYR A 73 1.88 -3.51 -13.48
C TYR A 73 1.84 -3.61 -15.01
N GLY A 74 1.85 -4.83 -15.56
CA GLY A 74 2.02 -5.09 -16.99
C GLY A 74 0.72 -5.26 -17.79
N THR A 75 -0.41 -4.72 -17.32
CA THR A 75 -1.70 -4.81 -18.03
C THR A 75 -1.91 -3.65 -19.00
N SER A 76 -3.05 -3.63 -19.70
CA SER A 76 -3.45 -2.43 -20.45
C SER A 76 -3.48 -1.21 -19.54
N ASP A 77 -3.20 -0.03 -20.12
CA ASP A 77 -3.09 1.23 -19.38
C ASP A 77 -4.36 1.52 -18.55
N GLU A 78 -5.55 1.23 -19.08
CA GLU A 78 -6.83 1.50 -18.40
C GLU A 78 -7.05 0.61 -17.16
N GLN A 79 -6.74 -0.68 -17.26
CA GLN A 79 -6.88 -1.60 -16.14
C GLN A 79 -5.86 -1.29 -15.04
N TYR A 80 -4.65 -0.87 -15.44
CA TYR A 80 -3.63 -0.42 -14.49
C TYR A 80 -4.09 0.80 -13.70
N GLN A 81 -4.71 1.80 -14.35
CA GLN A 81 -5.21 3.00 -13.66
C GLN A 81 -6.25 2.65 -12.59
N LEU A 82 -7.21 1.77 -12.91
CA LEU A 82 -8.23 1.36 -11.95
C LEU A 82 -7.64 0.62 -10.76
N ILE A 83 -6.72 -0.32 -11.01
CA ILE A 83 -6.05 -1.10 -9.96
C ILE A 83 -5.21 -0.18 -9.07
N TYR A 84 -4.44 0.73 -9.67
CA TYR A 84 -3.65 1.71 -8.93
C TYR A 84 -4.53 2.62 -8.08
N GLN A 85 -5.64 3.13 -8.62
CA GLN A 85 -6.59 3.95 -7.88
C GLN A 85 -7.20 3.19 -6.70
N GLY A 86 -7.55 1.91 -6.89
CA GLY A 86 -8.01 1.05 -5.81
C GLY A 86 -6.96 0.90 -4.71
N LEU A 87 -5.71 0.63 -5.09
CA LEU A 87 -4.59 0.52 -4.16
C LEU A 87 -4.31 1.83 -3.41
N ASP A 88 -4.44 2.98 -4.08
CA ASP A 88 -4.30 4.31 -3.46
C ASP A 88 -5.38 4.56 -2.39
N ILE A 89 -6.63 4.17 -2.65
CA ILE A 89 -7.71 4.22 -1.65
C ILE A 89 -7.37 3.32 -0.44
N ALA A 90 -6.84 2.12 -0.69
CA ALA A 90 -6.40 1.23 0.38
C ALA A 90 -5.24 1.85 1.19
N PHE A 91 -4.31 2.56 0.55
CA PHE A 91 -3.22 3.26 1.22
C PHE A 91 -3.74 4.41 2.10
N GLN A 92 -4.71 5.18 1.63
CA GLN A 92 -5.35 6.21 2.45
C GLN A 92 -6.07 5.61 3.66
N ALA A 93 -6.69 4.45 3.52
CA ALA A 93 -7.28 3.71 4.64
C ALA A 93 -6.20 3.24 5.63
N TYR A 94 -5.05 2.76 5.14
CA TYR A 94 -3.89 2.43 5.97
C TYR A 94 -3.44 3.62 6.82
N LEU A 95 -3.21 4.80 6.21
CA LEU A 95 -2.77 5.99 6.93
C LEU A 95 -3.73 6.36 8.07
N ARG A 96 -5.04 6.31 7.79
CA ARG A 96 -6.09 6.63 8.78
C ARG A 96 -6.17 5.59 9.90
N SER A 97 -6.12 4.30 9.56
CA SER A 97 -6.37 3.20 10.50
C SER A 97 -5.15 2.80 11.31
N ILE A 98 -3.95 2.91 10.75
CA ILE A 98 -2.70 2.43 11.36
C ILE A 98 -1.82 3.59 11.83
N LYS A 99 -1.60 4.59 10.98
CA LYS A 99 -0.76 5.75 11.35
C LYS A 99 -1.51 6.78 12.20
N GLY A 100 -2.84 6.71 12.19
CA GLY A 100 -3.67 7.70 12.86
C GLY A 100 -3.59 9.07 12.21
N ASP A 101 -3.17 9.12 10.93
CA ASP A 101 -3.02 10.37 10.21
C ASP A 101 -4.42 10.95 9.97
N SER A 102 -4.65 12.04 10.68
CA SER A 102 -5.87 12.82 10.62
C SER A 102 -5.75 13.64 9.36
N VAL A 103 -6.67 13.45 8.42
CA VAL A 103 -6.83 14.43 7.32
C VAL A 103 -6.78 15.81 7.96
N ILE A 104 -5.90 16.68 7.46
CA ILE A 104 -5.89 18.12 7.70
C ILE A 104 -7.35 18.54 7.88
N GLU A 105 -7.72 18.96 9.10
CA GLU A 105 -8.91 19.79 9.27
C GLU A 105 -8.70 20.94 8.28
N GLY A 106 -9.49 20.95 7.21
CA GLY A 106 -9.55 22.07 6.31
C GLY A 106 -9.94 23.28 7.16
N ASP A 107 -8.94 24.08 7.49
CA ASP A 107 -9.10 25.38 8.11
C ASP A 107 -9.89 26.25 7.12
N THR A 108 -11.19 26.47 7.35
CA THR A 108 -11.87 27.68 6.86
C THR A 108 -13.14 28.01 7.66
N LEU A 109 -12.95 28.97 8.58
CA LEU A 109 -13.85 30.05 9.04
C LEU A 109 -15.16 29.72 9.78
#